data_AF-A0A1T2KSF6-F1
#
_entry.id   AF-A0A1T2KSF6-F1
#
_cell.length_a   1.000
_cell.length_b   1.000
_cell.length_c   1.000
_cell.angle_alpha   90.00
_cell.angle_beta   90.00
_cell.angle_gamma   90.00
#
_symmetry.space_group_name_H-M   'P 1'
#
loop_
_entity.id
_entity.type
_entity.pdbx_description
1 polymer ?
#
loop_
_entity_poly.entity_id
_entity_poly.type
_entity_poly.pdbx_seq_one_letter_code
_entity_poly.pdbx_strand_id
1 'polypeptide(L)'
;MRYLLPILFCLFNSPVSQADQTIRFAPLPLEDKKIIHEQFRGLADYLQEATGHTLTWVHLNDYADIIEQFKADKIDLAYLGPLPYVILKRDYPPADPLGCFRDADGQANYTCSLITWGDSALTAELVSDVRIGLTQPYSTCGYLSVSQMLGEAGRKINGDGNSFSYDWQSLQGGSRGGPWQV
;
A
#
# COMPACT_ATOMS: atom_id res chain seq x y z
N MET A 1 53.60 -43.86 -34.05
CA MET A 1 52.59 -42.84 -34.43
C MET A 1 51.51 -42.80 -33.35
N ARG A 2 51.55 -41.81 -32.45
CA ARG A 2 50.48 -41.49 -31.48
C ARG A 2 49.99 -40.10 -31.86
N TYR A 3 48.74 -39.99 -32.32
CA TYR A 3 48.11 -38.69 -32.60
C TYR A 3 47.39 -38.23 -31.33
N LEU A 4 47.85 -37.09 -30.79
CA LEU A 4 47.17 -36.33 -29.74
C LEU A 4 46.18 -35.38 -30.42
N LEU A 5 44.88 -35.60 -30.19
CA LEU A 5 43.80 -34.73 -30.67
C LEU A 5 43.48 -33.73 -29.55
N PRO A 6 43.68 -32.41 -29.73
CA PRO A 6 43.30 -31.44 -28.70
C PRO A 6 41.78 -31.23 -28.75
N ILE A 7 41.10 -31.50 -27.64
CA ILE A 7 39.70 -31.13 -27.42
C ILE A 7 39.69 -29.63 -27.16
N LEU A 8 39.31 -28.86 -28.18
CA LEU A 8 39.05 -27.43 -28.08
C LEU A 8 37.74 -27.23 -27.33
N PHE A 9 37.84 -26.95 -26.03
CA PHE A 9 36.70 -26.59 -25.18
C PHE A 9 36.31 -25.14 -25.50
N CYS A 10 35.38 -24.95 -26.44
CA CYS A 10 34.78 -23.65 -26.70
C CYS A 10 33.93 -23.24 -25.50
N LEU A 11 34.47 -22.35 -24.66
CA LEU A 11 33.71 -21.58 -23.68
C LEU A 11 32.75 -20.66 -24.44
N PHE A 12 31.51 -21.14 -24.67
CA PHE A 12 30.40 -20.29 -25.05
C PHE A 12 30.01 -19.45 -23.82
N ASN A 13 30.73 -18.35 -23.58
CA ASN A 13 30.22 -17.24 -22.80
C ASN A 13 29.24 -16.48 -23.69
N SER A 14 28.00 -16.96 -23.78
CA SER A 14 26.91 -16.12 -24.26
C SER A 14 26.69 -15.02 -23.21
N PRO A 15 26.88 -13.74 -23.53
CA PRO A 15 26.36 -12.70 -22.65
C PRO A 15 24.86 -12.95 -22.54
N VAL A 16 24.37 -13.20 -21.33
CA VAL A 16 22.94 -13.12 -21.04
C VAL A 16 22.57 -11.67 -21.35
N SER A 17 22.02 -11.45 -22.54
CA SER A 17 21.37 -10.19 -22.86
C SER A 17 20.19 -10.10 -21.92
N GLN A 18 20.35 -9.33 -20.84
CA GLN A 18 19.26 -8.99 -19.95
C GLN A 18 18.27 -8.20 -20.81
N ALA A 19 17.21 -8.87 -21.26
CA ALA A 19 16.16 -8.23 -22.01
C ALA A 19 15.63 -7.07 -21.15
N ASP A 20 15.49 -5.89 -21.74
CA ASP A 20 14.81 -4.77 -21.10
C ASP A 20 13.37 -5.18 -20.82
N GLN A 21 13.12 -5.58 -19.57
CA GLN A 21 11.80 -5.93 -19.05
C GLN A 21 11.16 -4.69 -18.44
N THR A 22 9.83 -4.67 -18.46
CA THR A 22 9.06 -3.62 -17.80
C THR A 22 8.62 -4.10 -16.42
N ILE A 23 8.96 -3.34 -15.38
CA ILE A 23 8.48 -3.51 -14.01
C ILE A 23 7.20 -2.69 -13.85
N ARG A 24 6.09 -3.34 -13.51
CA ARG A 24 4.78 -2.73 -13.26
C ARG A 24 4.65 -2.43 -11.77
N PHE A 25 4.73 -1.16 -11.42
CA PHE A 25 4.72 -0.67 -10.05
C PHE A 25 3.36 -0.08 -9.67
N ALA A 26 2.75 -0.62 -8.61
CA ALA A 26 1.51 -0.10 -8.03
C ALA A 26 1.78 0.61 -6.69
N PRO A 27 1.68 1.95 -6.63
CA PRO A 27 1.66 2.67 -5.37
C PRO A 27 0.28 2.58 -4.69
N LEU A 28 0.22 2.86 -3.37
CA LEU A 28 -1.05 3.00 -2.68
C LEU A 28 -1.80 4.26 -3.14
N PRO A 29 -3.13 4.21 -3.34
CA PRO A 29 -3.97 5.37 -3.63
C PRO A 29 -4.28 6.19 -2.37
N LEU A 30 -3.26 6.82 -1.81
CA LEU A 30 -3.42 7.68 -0.62
C LEU A 30 -3.64 9.16 -0.97
N GLU A 31 -3.14 9.58 -2.12
CA GLU A 31 -3.04 10.98 -2.53
C GLU A 31 -3.32 11.13 -4.03
N ASP A 32 -3.32 12.36 -4.53
CA ASP A 32 -3.36 12.62 -5.96
C ASP A 32 -2.19 11.94 -6.69
N LYS A 33 -2.46 11.44 -7.90
CA LYS A 33 -1.48 10.69 -8.71
C LYS A 33 -0.19 11.47 -8.94
N LYS A 34 -0.26 12.79 -9.09
CA LYS A 34 0.91 13.65 -9.25
C LYS A 34 1.77 13.67 -8.01
N ILE A 35 1.16 13.78 -6.83
CA ILE A 35 1.87 13.78 -5.54
C ILE A 35 2.56 12.43 -5.34
N ILE A 36 1.86 11.32 -5.58
CA ILE A 36 2.43 9.97 -5.50
C ILE A 36 3.61 9.84 -6.46
N HIS A 37 3.46 10.29 -7.71
CA HIS A 37 4.53 10.22 -8.69
C HIS A 37 5.77 11.01 -8.23
N GLU A 38 5.59 12.22 -7.71
CA GLU A 38 6.69 13.03 -7.17
C GLU A 38 7.39 12.36 -5.99
N GLN A 39 6.63 11.75 -5.07
CA GLN A 39 7.16 11.03 -3.90
C GLN A 39 8.01 9.80 -4.30
N PHE A 40 7.55 9.05 -5.30
CA PHE A 40 8.21 7.80 -5.72
C PHE A 40 9.19 7.98 -6.87
N ARG A 41 9.28 9.16 -7.50
CA ARG A 41 10.17 9.42 -8.65
C ARG A 41 11.62 9.04 -8.36
N GLY A 42 12.16 9.46 -7.21
CA GLY A 42 13.56 9.16 -6.86
C GLY A 42 13.84 7.65 -6.75
N LEU A 43 12.88 6.88 -6.20
CA LEU A 43 12.99 5.42 -6.17
C LEU A 43 12.87 4.82 -7.56
N ALA A 44 11.92 5.32 -8.38
CA ALA A 44 11.71 4.82 -9.73
C ALA A 44 12.94 5.05 -10.62
N ASP A 45 13.54 6.24 -10.57
CA ASP A 45 14.78 6.56 -11.30
C ASP A 45 15.92 5.64 -10.88
N TYR A 46 16.11 5.48 -9.57
CA TYR A 46 17.13 4.58 -9.02
C TYR A 46 16.94 3.13 -9.46
N LEU A 47 15.71 2.59 -9.40
CA LEU A 47 15.44 1.22 -9.81
C LEU A 47 15.72 1.01 -11.30
N GLN A 48 15.33 1.97 -12.15
CA GLN A 48 15.59 1.88 -13.59
C GLN A 48 17.10 1.91 -13.89
N GLU A 49 17.85 2.82 -13.25
CA GLU A 49 19.31 2.90 -13.41
C GLU A 49 20.00 1.63 -12.91
N ALA A 50 19.62 1.13 -11.72
CA ALA A 50 20.25 -0.01 -11.09
C ALA A 50 19.96 -1.34 -11.78
N THR A 51 18.78 -1.48 -12.39
CA THR A 51 18.33 -2.76 -12.98
C THR A 51 18.45 -2.80 -14.50
N GLY A 52 18.50 -1.65 -15.17
CA GLY A 52 18.39 -1.56 -16.63
C GLY A 52 16.99 -1.89 -17.17
N HIS A 53 15.98 -1.96 -16.31
CA HIS A 53 14.58 -2.22 -16.65
C HIS A 53 13.76 -0.93 -16.63
N THR A 54 12.76 -0.85 -17.51
CA THR A 54 11.80 0.26 -17.50
C THR A 54 10.78 0.09 -16.38
N LEU A 55 10.40 1.17 -15.68
CA LEU A 55 9.34 1.14 -14.68
C LEU A 55 8.06 1.81 -15.22
N THR A 56 6.92 1.13 -15.07
CA THR A 56 5.60 1.65 -15.44
C THR A 56 4.66 1.69 -14.25
N TRP A 57 3.79 2.68 -14.21
CA TRP A 57 2.87 2.92 -13.09
C TRP A 57 1.54 2.22 -13.34
N VAL A 58 1.09 1.44 -12.36
CA VAL A 58 -0.24 0.83 -12.32
C VAL A 58 -1.06 1.56 -11.27
N HIS A 59 -1.87 2.52 -11.70
CA HIS A 59 -2.71 3.30 -10.80
C HIS A 59 -4.05 2.61 -10.58
N LEU A 60 -4.30 2.21 -9.33
CA LEU A 60 -5.54 1.59 -8.87
C LEU A 60 -6.14 2.42 -7.75
N ASN A 61 -7.45 2.31 -7.55
CA ASN A 61 -8.17 3.13 -6.56
C ASN A 61 -8.36 2.40 -5.22
N ASP A 62 -8.24 1.08 -5.21
CA ASP A 62 -8.59 0.23 -4.08
C ASP A 62 -7.47 -0.75 -3.71
N TYR A 63 -7.23 -0.97 -2.42
CA TYR A 63 -6.23 -1.94 -1.96
C TYR A 63 -6.56 -3.37 -2.39
N ALA A 64 -7.86 -3.72 -2.49
CA ALA A 64 -8.28 -5.03 -2.97
C ALA A 64 -7.84 -5.27 -4.42
N ASP A 65 -7.96 -4.26 -5.28
CA ASP A 65 -7.54 -4.35 -6.67
C ASP A 65 -6.04 -4.51 -6.80
N ILE A 66 -5.23 -3.84 -5.96
CA ILE A 66 -3.78 -4.04 -5.92
C ILE A 66 -3.45 -5.50 -5.60
N ILE A 67 -4.11 -6.09 -4.59
CA ILE A 67 -3.88 -7.47 -4.18
C ILE A 67 -4.27 -8.44 -5.31
N GLU A 68 -5.44 -8.27 -5.91
CA GLU A 68 -5.91 -9.15 -6.98
C GLU A 68 -5.06 -9.03 -8.25
N GLN A 69 -4.63 -7.83 -8.61
CA GLN A 69 -3.76 -7.62 -9.77
C GLN A 69 -2.33 -8.12 -9.54
N PHE A 70 -1.81 -8.03 -8.31
CA PHE A 70 -0.53 -8.65 -7.96
C PHE A 70 -0.61 -10.18 -8.11
N LYS A 71 -1.66 -10.81 -7.58
CA LYS A 71 -1.92 -12.25 -7.72
C LYS A 71 -2.10 -12.69 -9.16
N ALA A 72 -2.69 -11.84 -9.99
CA ALA A 72 -2.94 -12.10 -11.41
C ALA A 72 -1.73 -11.80 -12.32
N ASP A 73 -0.55 -11.56 -11.74
CA ASP A 73 0.66 -11.20 -12.48
C ASP A 73 0.42 -9.98 -13.40
N LYS A 74 -0.27 -8.96 -12.87
CA LYS A 74 -0.50 -7.63 -13.48
C LYS A 74 0.32 -6.52 -12.82
N ILE A 75 0.88 -6.79 -11.66
CA ILE A 75 1.76 -5.92 -10.89
C ILE A 75 2.97 -6.75 -10.47
N ASP A 76 4.17 -6.20 -10.65
CA ASP A 76 5.43 -6.84 -10.25
C ASP A 76 5.91 -6.30 -8.90
N LEU A 77 5.67 -5.02 -8.64
CA LEU A 77 6.05 -4.32 -7.42
C LEU A 77 4.85 -3.56 -6.86
N ALA A 78 4.50 -3.79 -5.60
CA ALA A 78 3.44 -3.05 -4.92
C ALA A 78 3.99 -2.37 -3.66
N TYR A 79 3.66 -1.09 -3.49
CA TYR A 79 3.80 -0.44 -2.19
C TYR A 79 2.53 -0.72 -1.39
N LEU A 80 2.67 -1.33 -0.20
CA LEU A 80 1.56 -1.75 0.63
C LEU A 80 1.75 -1.32 2.08
N GLY A 81 0.64 -1.01 2.74
CA GLY A 81 0.60 -0.94 4.20
C GLY A 81 0.64 -2.34 4.83
N PRO A 82 0.77 -2.42 6.17
CA PRO A 82 0.86 -3.69 6.90
C PRO A 82 -0.30 -4.66 6.66
N LEU A 83 -1.56 -4.23 6.82
CA LEU A 83 -2.73 -5.09 6.63
C LEU A 83 -2.85 -5.64 5.20
N PRO A 84 -2.82 -4.82 4.12
CA PRO A 84 -2.95 -5.36 2.78
C PRO A 84 -1.75 -6.25 2.40
N TYR A 85 -0.56 -6.01 2.94
CA TYR A 85 0.57 -6.94 2.80
C TYR A 85 0.31 -8.29 3.49
N VAL A 86 -0.19 -8.30 4.73
CA VAL A 86 -0.51 -9.55 5.45
C VAL A 86 -1.58 -10.35 4.72
N ILE A 87 -2.61 -9.68 4.18
CA ILE A 87 -3.64 -10.31 3.36
C ILE A 87 -3.01 -10.91 2.09
N LEU A 88 -2.19 -10.13 1.37
CA LEU A 88 -1.50 -10.62 0.17
C LEU A 88 -0.62 -11.83 0.47
N LYS A 89 0.23 -11.78 1.50
CA LYS A 89 1.13 -12.90 1.84
C LYS A 89 0.37 -14.16 2.25
N ARG A 90 -0.75 -14.00 2.95
CA ARG A 90 -1.64 -15.12 3.33
C ARG A 90 -2.25 -15.76 2.09
N ASP A 91 -2.77 -14.95 1.17
CA ASP A 91 -3.53 -15.43 0.01
C ASP A 91 -2.63 -15.79 -1.19
N TYR A 92 -1.40 -15.30 -1.21
CA TYR A 92 -0.37 -15.54 -2.22
C TYR A 92 1.01 -15.68 -1.56
N PRO A 93 1.35 -16.87 -1.04
CA PRO A 93 2.62 -17.14 -0.38
C PRO A 93 3.90 -16.76 -1.16
N PRO A 94 3.92 -16.77 -2.51
CA PRO A 94 5.08 -16.31 -3.28
C PRO A 94 5.35 -14.80 -3.25
N ALA A 95 4.45 -13.96 -2.73
CA ALA A 95 4.72 -12.53 -2.59
C ALA A 95 5.86 -12.30 -1.59
N ASP A 96 6.97 -11.68 -2.01
CA ASP A 96 8.12 -11.47 -1.14
C ASP A 96 8.30 -9.99 -0.74
N PRO A 97 8.52 -9.70 0.55
CA PRO A 97 8.80 -8.34 0.99
C PRO A 97 10.21 -7.93 0.56
N LEU A 98 10.32 -6.85 -0.22
CA LEU A 98 11.63 -6.32 -0.64
C LEU A 98 12.23 -5.34 0.36
N GLY A 99 11.40 -4.61 1.11
CA GLY A 99 11.86 -3.61 2.07
C GLY A 99 10.73 -2.90 2.77
N CYS A 100 11.10 -2.05 3.73
CA CYS A 100 10.21 -1.14 4.43
C CYS A 100 10.78 0.28 4.35
N PHE A 101 9.88 1.25 4.19
CA PHE A 101 10.26 2.65 4.30
C PHE A 101 10.46 3.01 5.77
N ARG A 102 11.44 3.86 6.02
CA ARG A 102 11.74 4.41 7.33
C ARG A 102 11.45 5.90 7.32
N ASP A 103 11.06 6.43 8.47
CA ASP A 103 10.97 7.87 8.67
C ASP A 103 12.37 8.52 8.76
N ALA A 104 12.39 9.84 8.98
CA ALA A 104 13.63 10.62 9.08
C ALA A 104 14.51 10.20 10.27
N ASP A 105 13.92 9.61 11.31
CA ASP A 105 14.60 9.10 12.50
C ASP A 105 14.99 7.60 12.36
N GLY A 106 14.75 7.02 11.17
CA GLY A 106 15.12 5.65 10.83
C GLY A 106 14.16 4.58 11.37
N GLN A 107 13.00 4.96 11.87
CA GLN A 107 11.96 4.04 12.37
C GLN A 107 11.09 3.51 11.23
N ALA A 108 10.77 2.23 11.30
CA ALA A 108 9.85 1.57 10.36
C ALA A 108 8.45 1.35 10.95
N ASN A 109 8.18 1.95 12.12
CA ASN A 109 6.88 1.87 12.79
C ASN A 109 6.14 3.20 12.65
N TYR A 110 4.83 3.15 12.83
CA TYR A 110 3.96 4.31 12.84
C TYR A 110 2.75 4.02 13.74
N THR A 111 2.08 5.08 14.20
CA THR A 111 0.89 4.97 15.04
C THR A 111 -0.37 5.35 14.28
N CYS A 112 -1.48 4.71 14.62
CA CYS A 112 -2.81 5.09 14.12
C CYS A 112 -3.53 5.92 15.18
N SER A 113 -4.36 6.87 14.74
CA SER A 113 -5.14 7.73 15.62
C SER A 113 -6.57 7.82 15.11
N LEU A 114 -7.54 7.72 16.03
CA LEU A 114 -8.92 8.10 15.78
C LEU A 114 -9.11 9.56 16.24
N ILE A 115 -9.55 10.42 15.34
CA ILE A 115 -9.65 11.87 15.59
C ILE A 115 -11.11 12.33 15.59
N THR A 116 -11.41 13.34 16.40
CA THR A 116 -12.69 14.06 16.44
C THR A 116 -12.43 15.56 16.40
N TRP A 117 -13.48 16.35 16.20
CA TRP A 117 -13.41 17.81 16.27
C TRP A 117 -13.00 18.28 17.67
N GLY A 118 -12.21 19.35 17.75
CA GLY A 118 -11.65 19.82 19.02
C GLY A 118 -12.67 20.31 20.06
N ASP A 119 -13.89 20.66 19.61
CA ASP A 119 -15.03 21.03 20.46
C ASP A 119 -15.93 19.83 20.82
N SER A 120 -15.57 18.63 20.39
CA SER A 120 -16.28 17.40 20.70
C SER A 120 -15.97 16.91 22.12
N ALA A 121 -17.00 16.47 22.84
CA ALA A 121 -16.86 15.77 24.11
C ALA A 121 -16.58 14.26 23.95
N LEU A 122 -16.39 13.78 22.72
CA LEU A 122 -16.16 12.36 22.45
C LEU A 122 -14.81 11.90 22.99
N THR A 123 -14.84 10.88 23.82
CA THR A 123 -13.70 10.00 24.12
C THR A 123 -13.98 8.61 23.59
N ALA A 124 -12.98 7.73 23.52
CA ALA A 124 -13.16 6.35 23.03
C ALA A 124 -14.29 5.61 23.77
N GLU A 125 -14.42 5.82 25.08
CA GLU A 125 -15.44 5.21 25.94
C GLU A 125 -16.83 5.80 25.70
N LEU A 126 -16.93 7.00 25.13
CA LEU A 126 -18.17 7.73 24.85
C LEU A 126 -18.62 7.60 23.39
N VAL A 127 -17.95 6.78 22.58
CA VAL A 127 -18.33 6.55 21.16
C VAL A 127 -19.59 5.69 21.07
N SER A 128 -20.74 6.35 21.00
CA SER A 128 -22.06 5.77 20.72
C SER A 128 -22.91 6.72 19.88
N ASP A 129 -23.79 6.19 19.04
CA ASP A 129 -24.66 6.96 18.13
C ASP A 129 -23.90 7.91 17.17
N VAL A 130 -22.66 7.57 16.78
CA VAL A 130 -21.84 8.40 15.88
C VAL A 130 -21.63 7.80 14.49
N ARG A 131 -21.32 8.67 13.52
CA ARG A 131 -20.86 8.28 12.18
C ARG A 131 -19.35 8.39 12.11
N ILE A 132 -18.68 7.28 11.78
CA ILE A 132 -17.23 7.17 11.73
C ILE A 132 -16.76 7.18 10.28
N GLY A 133 -15.83 8.07 9.96
CA GLY A 133 -15.14 8.07 8.66
C GLY A 133 -13.93 7.16 8.69
N LEU A 134 -13.92 6.16 7.81
CA LEU A 134 -12.81 5.25 7.61
C LEU A 134 -12.23 5.45 6.21
N THR A 135 -11.00 5.00 6.01
CA THR A 135 -10.31 5.16 4.73
C THR A 135 -10.77 4.12 3.71
N GLN A 136 -10.54 2.83 3.97
CA GLN A 136 -10.97 1.73 3.10
C GLN A 136 -10.90 0.37 3.83
N PRO A 137 -11.59 -0.69 3.35
CA PRO A 137 -11.72 -1.96 4.07
C PRO A 137 -10.41 -2.61 4.49
N TYR A 138 -9.38 -2.59 3.64
CA TYR A 138 -8.07 -3.21 3.93
C TYR A 138 -7.08 -2.23 4.54
N SER A 139 -7.54 -1.11 5.10
CA SER A 139 -6.66 -0.15 5.76
C SER A 139 -6.25 -0.60 7.17
N THR A 140 -4.94 -0.60 7.44
CA THR A 140 -4.41 -0.82 8.79
C THR A 140 -4.95 0.24 9.75
N CYS A 141 -4.73 1.53 9.48
CA CYS A 141 -5.20 2.59 10.38
C CYS A 141 -6.68 2.93 10.27
N GLY A 142 -7.31 2.61 9.14
CA GLY A 142 -8.75 2.78 8.98
C GLY A 142 -9.49 1.67 9.72
N TYR A 143 -9.96 0.67 8.97
CA TYR A 143 -10.85 -0.33 9.53
C TYR A 143 -10.25 -1.12 10.69
N LEU A 144 -9.04 -1.65 10.54
CA LEU A 144 -8.46 -2.57 11.53
C LEU A 144 -8.16 -1.87 12.87
N SER A 145 -7.32 -0.84 12.86
CA SER A 145 -6.91 -0.17 14.10
C SER A 145 -8.08 0.52 14.79
N VAL A 146 -9.00 1.15 14.05
CA VAL A 146 -10.18 1.79 14.68
C VAL A 146 -11.10 0.73 15.29
N SER A 147 -11.28 -0.42 14.63
CA SER A 147 -12.08 -1.51 15.20
C SER A 147 -11.47 -2.03 16.50
N GLN A 148 -10.13 -2.14 16.55
CA GLN A 148 -9.41 -2.54 17.75
C GLN A 148 -9.53 -1.48 18.86
N MET A 149 -9.27 -0.21 18.58
CA MET A 149 -9.34 0.88 19.57
C MET A 149 -10.73 0.98 20.21
N LEU A 150 -11.79 0.90 19.42
CA LEU A 150 -13.14 0.90 19.96
C LEU A 150 -13.44 -0.38 20.74
N GLY A 151 -12.98 -1.54 20.25
CA GLY A 151 -13.15 -2.81 20.94
C GLY A 151 -12.49 -2.85 22.32
N GLU A 152 -11.30 -2.27 22.45
CA GLU A 152 -10.59 -2.09 23.74
C GLU A 152 -11.37 -1.20 24.71
N ALA A 153 -12.12 -0.23 24.20
CA ALA A 153 -13.04 0.61 24.97
C ALA A 153 -14.45 -0.01 25.16
N GLY A 154 -14.67 -1.26 24.73
CA GLY A 154 -15.97 -1.94 24.82
C GLY A 154 -17.02 -1.40 23.85
N ARG A 155 -16.60 -0.73 22.77
CA ARG A 155 -17.45 -0.14 21.73
C ARG A 155 -17.30 -0.86 20.39
N LYS A 156 -18.32 -0.72 19.54
CA LYS A 156 -18.33 -1.30 18.18
C LYS A 156 -18.35 -0.20 17.13
N ILE A 157 -17.58 -0.42 16.06
CA ILE A 157 -17.60 0.44 14.86
C ILE A 157 -18.97 0.40 14.15
N ASN A 158 -19.64 -0.76 14.24
CA ASN A 158 -20.96 -1.01 13.68
C ASN A 158 -21.81 -1.72 14.75
N GLY A 159 -22.44 -0.91 15.60
CA GLY A 159 -23.07 -1.30 16.85
C GLY A 159 -23.08 -0.12 17.82
N ASP A 160 -23.78 -0.22 18.95
CA ASP A 160 -23.90 0.90 19.91
C ASP A 160 -24.47 2.19 19.29
N GLY A 161 -25.33 2.04 18.26
CA GLY A 161 -25.84 3.15 17.45
C GLY A 161 -24.83 3.71 16.43
N ASN A 162 -23.59 3.24 16.46
CA ASN A 162 -22.54 3.68 15.54
C ASN A 162 -22.73 3.12 14.13
N SER A 163 -22.29 3.90 13.15
CA SER A 163 -22.15 3.48 11.76
C SER A 163 -20.82 3.98 11.21
N PHE A 164 -20.33 3.36 10.12
CA PHE A 164 -19.12 3.79 9.45
C PHE A 164 -19.32 3.89 7.94
N SER A 165 -18.50 4.72 7.30
CA SER A 165 -18.40 4.80 5.84
C SER A 165 -16.94 4.90 5.42
N TYR A 166 -16.62 4.29 4.28
CA TYR A 166 -15.34 4.50 3.59
C TYR A 166 -15.38 5.70 2.64
N ASP A 167 -16.58 6.18 2.31
CA ASP A 167 -16.77 7.35 1.48
C ASP A 167 -16.89 8.59 2.38
N TRP A 168 -15.84 9.39 2.41
CA TRP A 168 -15.83 10.67 3.12
C TRP A 168 -16.95 11.62 2.64
N GLN A 169 -17.31 11.59 1.35
CA GLN A 169 -18.35 12.45 0.80
C GLN A 169 -19.73 12.08 1.34
N SER A 170 -20.01 10.79 1.52
CA SER A 170 -21.26 10.31 2.14
C SER A 170 -21.45 10.78 3.59
N LEU A 171 -20.38 11.17 4.29
CA LEU A 171 -20.42 11.66 5.68
C LEU A 171 -20.78 13.15 5.77
N GLN A 172 -20.65 13.91 4.67
CA GLN A 172 -20.92 15.36 4.61
C GLN A 172 -22.39 15.70 4.35
N GLY A 173 -23.30 14.73 4.36
CA GLY A 173 -24.74 14.93 4.20
C GLY A 173 -25.37 15.74 5.35
N GLY A 174 -25.22 17.07 5.31
CA GLY A 174 -25.76 18.01 6.29
C GLY A 174 -25.02 19.34 6.32
N SER A 175 -25.20 20.17 5.27
CA SER A 175 -24.92 21.61 5.19
C SER A 175 -23.99 22.22 6.26
N ARG A 176 -22.67 22.29 5.99
CA ARG A 176 -21.84 23.44 6.39
C ARG A 176 -20.76 23.67 5.34
N GLY A 177 -20.90 24.78 4.61
CA GLY A 177 -19.81 25.36 3.85
C GLY A 177 -18.67 25.75 4.81
N GLY A 178 -17.48 25.26 4.52
CA GLY A 178 -16.23 25.57 5.20
C GLY A 178 -15.08 25.36 4.21
N PRO A 179 -13.93 26.05 4.40
CA PRO A 179 -13.00 26.41 3.32
C PRO A 179 -12.09 25.27 2.85
N TRP A 180 -12.33 24.04 3.28
CA TRP A 180 -11.50 22.88 2.96
C TRP A 180 -12.16 22.07 1.85
N GLN A 181 -12.19 22.67 0.65
CA GLN A 181 -12.21 21.89 -0.58
C GLN A 181 -10.75 21.79 -1.04
N VAL A 182 -10.20 20.58 -0.94
CA VAL A 182 -9.01 20.18 -1.73
C VAL A 182 -9.44 19.92 -3.16
#